data_AF-A0A967X3P9-F1
#
_entry.id   AF-A0A967X3P9-F1
#
_cell.length_a   1.000
_cell.length_b   1.000
_cell.length_c   1.000
_cell.angle_alpha   90.00
_cell.angle_beta   90.00
_cell.angle_gamma   90.00
#
_symmetry.space_group_name_H-M   'P 1'
#
loop_
_entity.id
_entity.type
_entity.pdbx_description
1 polymer ?
#
loop_
_entity_poly.entity_id
_entity_poly.type
_entity_poly.pdbx_seq_one_letter_code
_entity_poly.pdbx_strand_id
1 'polypeptide(L)'
;ELRARVGADGQVARLVEMARRLEGVTRHASTHAAGVVIGNEPLIDIVPLYRDPRSGDVVTQFDMRCVEKLGLIKFDFLGLKTLTVISDTERRIRATVEADFRADDIPLDDPKTYELLCRGDTEGVFQVESAGMTDLVVKLQPRSFKELIPIVALYRPGPLGSGMVDDYVNRKHGLTRVEYLLPELEELTAETLGVIVYQDQVLQIANRLAGYSLGEADLLRRAMGKKKPEEMEKQRERFVSGARERGIDERKAEEIFRLMAEFAGYGFPKAHSTAYALITYQT
;
A
#
# COMPACT_ATOMS: atom_id res chain seq x y z
N GLU A 1 24.85 13.97 16.27
CA GLU A 1 25.22 13.43 17.59
C GLU A 1 26.22 12.26 17.53
N LEU A 2 25.90 11.14 16.87
CA LEU A 2 26.78 9.95 16.83
C LEU A 2 28.22 10.23 16.34
N ARG A 3 28.39 11.02 15.26
CA ARG A 3 29.72 11.42 14.76
C ARG A 3 30.55 12.19 15.81
N ALA A 4 29.91 13.04 16.60
CA ALA A 4 30.59 13.80 17.64
C ALA A 4 31.06 12.87 18.78
N ARG A 5 30.23 11.89 19.18
CA ARG A 5 30.61 10.89 20.19
C ARG A 5 31.74 9.98 19.73
N VAL A 6 31.74 9.59 18.45
CA VAL A 6 32.84 8.84 17.83
C VAL A 6 34.15 9.64 17.87
N GLY A 7 34.09 10.96 17.65
CA GLY A 7 35.28 11.82 17.72
C GLY A 7 35.78 12.10 19.14
N ALA A 8 34.89 12.07 20.14
CA ALA A 8 35.20 12.41 21.53
C ALA A 8 35.65 11.22 22.39
N ASP A 9 35.22 10.00 22.08
CA ASP A 9 35.49 8.79 22.87
C ASP A 9 36.10 7.68 22.00
N GLY A 10 37.37 7.35 22.29
CA GLY A 10 38.12 6.32 21.56
C GLY A 10 37.56 4.90 21.71
N GLN A 11 36.81 4.60 22.78
CA GLN A 11 36.09 3.33 22.93
C GLN A 11 34.88 3.28 21.99
N VAL A 12 34.13 4.38 21.89
CA VAL A 12 33.01 4.51 20.94
C VAL A 12 33.51 4.44 19.50
N ALA A 13 34.66 5.07 19.20
CA ALA A 13 35.28 4.98 17.88
C ALA A 13 35.58 3.53 17.47
N ARG A 14 36.24 2.76 18.36
CA ARG A 14 36.52 1.34 18.12
C ARG A 14 35.25 0.50 17.98
N LEU A 15 34.22 0.75 18.80
CA LEU A 15 32.95 0.05 18.72
C LEU A 15 32.28 0.26 17.36
N VAL A 16 32.20 1.51 16.89
CA VAL A 16 31.57 1.84 15.59
C VAL A 16 32.38 1.28 14.43
N GLU A 17 33.71 1.29 14.51
CA GLU A 17 34.57 0.67 13.50
C GLU A 17 34.31 -0.85 13.40
N MET A 18 34.30 -1.56 14.53
CA MET A 18 33.99 -2.99 14.54
C MET A 18 32.58 -3.28 14.05
N ALA A 19 31.59 -2.50 14.48
CA ALA A 19 30.20 -2.66 14.03
C ALA A 19 30.08 -2.52 12.51
N ARG A 20 30.76 -1.53 11.90
CA ARG A 20 30.80 -1.36 10.44
C ARG A 20 31.47 -2.51 9.71
N ARG A 21 32.51 -3.11 10.29
CA ARG A 21 33.17 -4.30 9.72
C ARG A 21 32.28 -5.55 9.77
N LEU A 22 31.38 -5.63 10.75
CA LEU A 22 30.45 -6.75 10.93
C LEU A 22 29.09 -6.50 10.24
N GLU A 23 28.83 -5.29 9.76
CA GLU A 23 27.60 -4.95 9.04
C GLU A 23 27.49 -5.74 7.73
N GLY A 24 26.32 -6.33 7.49
CA GLY A 24 26.07 -7.16 6.31
C GLY A 24 26.43 -8.65 6.46
N VAL A 25 27.01 -9.06 7.60
CA VAL A 25 27.26 -10.48 7.89
C VAL A 25 25.95 -11.17 8.31
N THR A 26 25.68 -12.34 7.74
CA THR A 26 24.51 -13.16 8.07
C THR A 26 24.67 -13.84 9.43
N ARG A 27 23.64 -13.75 10.29
CA ARG A 27 23.67 -14.34 11.64
C ARG A 27 23.20 -15.79 11.69
N HIS A 28 22.02 -16.08 11.12
CA HIS A 28 21.40 -17.40 11.08
C HIS A 28 20.34 -17.45 9.98
N ALA A 29 20.00 -18.66 9.51
CA ALA A 29 18.84 -18.89 8.66
C ALA A 29 17.56 -18.89 9.52
N SER A 30 16.51 -18.23 9.05
CA SER A 30 15.18 -18.23 9.67
C SER A 30 14.13 -18.47 8.60
N THR A 31 13.04 -19.13 8.97
CA THR A 31 11.91 -19.38 8.08
C THR A 31 11.15 -18.08 7.78
N HIS A 32 10.79 -17.86 6.51
CA HIS A 32 9.96 -16.74 6.10
C HIS A 32 8.56 -16.87 6.71
N ALA A 33 8.02 -15.80 7.30
CA ALA A 33 6.77 -15.85 8.06
C ALA A 33 5.53 -16.31 7.26
N ALA A 34 5.59 -16.23 5.92
CA ALA A 34 4.49 -16.59 5.03
C ALA A 34 4.92 -17.45 3.82
N GLY A 35 6.22 -17.58 3.57
CA GLY A 35 6.71 -17.98 2.25
C GLY A 35 6.69 -19.50 2.11
N VAL A 36 5.91 -20.00 1.15
CA VAL A 36 5.83 -21.42 0.81
C VAL A 36 6.19 -21.61 -0.66
N VAL A 37 7.01 -22.61 -0.94
CA VAL A 37 7.49 -22.90 -2.29
C VAL A 37 6.90 -24.22 -2.75
N ILE A 38 6.37 -24.25 -3.98
CA ILE A 38 5.76 -25.43 -4.59
C ILE A 38 6.51 -25.71 -5.90
N GLY A 39 7.13 -26.89 -5.97
CA GLY A 39 7.77 -27.42 -7.17
C GLY A 39 6.88 -28.40 -7.91
N ASN A 40 7.15 -28.61 -9.19
CA ASN A 40 6.53 -29.62 -10.05
C ASN A 40 7.28 -30.98 -10.03
N GLU A 41 8.43 -31.03 -9.39
CA GLU A 41 9.27 -32.22 -9.16
C GLU A 41 9.86 -32.15 -7.73
N PRO A 42 10.51 -33.22 -7.23
CA PRO A 42 11.06 -33.21 -5.88
C PRO A 42 12.02 -32.04 -5.63
N LEU A 43 11.71 -31.20 -4.64
CA LEU A 43 12.46 -29.96 -4.39
C LEU A 43 13.96 -30.19 -4.11
N ILE A 44 14.33 -31.35 -3.58
CA ILE A 44 15.72 -31.70 -3.29
C ILE A 44 16.60 -31.77 -4.56
N ASP A 45 15.99 -31.98 -5.73
CA ASP A 45 16.69 -32.04 -7.01
C ASP A 45 16.90 -30.63 -7.61
N ILE A 46 16.19 -29.61 -7.10
CA ILE A 46 16.21 -28.23 -7.62
C ILE A 46 16.89 -27.26 -6.64
N VAL A 47 16.57 -27.35 -5.35
CA VAL A 47 16.96 -26.39 -4.33
C VAL A 47 17.45 -27.11 -3.07
N PRO A 48 18.60 -26.71 -2.48
CA PRO A 48 19.05 -27.28 -1.23
C PRO A 48 18.04 -27.00 -0.12
N LEU A 49 17.69 -28.04 0.62
CA LEU A 49 16.75 -27.99 1.74
C LEU A 49 17.48 -28.20 3.07
N TYR A 50 16.91 -27.69 4.14
CA TYR A 50 17.30 -28.07 5.50
C TYR A 50 16.06 -28.25 6.36
N ARG A 51 16.20 -28.96 7.47
CA ARG A 51 15.15 -29.10 8.47
C ARG A 51 15.40 -28.10 9.59
N ASP A 52 14.45 -27.20 9.83
CA ASP A 52 14.56 -26.27 10.93
C ASP A 52 14.46 -27.03 12.27
N PRO A 53 15.45 -26.91 13.17
CA PRO A 53 15.44 -27.69 14.41
C PRO A 53 14.41 -27.20 15.43
N ARG A 54 13.83 -26.00 15.26
CA ARG A 54 12.85 -25.45 16.20
C ARG A 54 11.42 -25.83 15.82
N SER A 55 11.05 -25.65 14.55
CA SER A 55 9.71 -26.00 14.07
C SER A 55 9.61 -27.42 13.53
N GLY A 56 10.72 -28.01 13.08
CA GLY A 56 10.74 -29.29 12.39
C GLY A 56 10.41 -29.20 10.90
N ASP A 57 10.13 -27.99 10.39
CA ASP A 57 9.73 -27.76 9.00
C ASP A 57 10.88 -27.98 8.02
N VAL A 58 10.53 -28.31 6.77
CA VAL A 58 11.46 -28.37 5.66
C VAL A 58 11.52 -27.00 5.00
N VAL A 59 12.71 -26.40 4.95
CA VAL A 59 12.93 -25.01 4.54
C VAL A 59 13.98 -24.96 3.42
N THR A 60 13.81 -24.05 2.46
CA THR A 60 14.81 -23.80 1.42
C THR A 60 16.03 -23.11 2.04
N GLN A 61 17.25 -23.53 1.69
CA GLN A 61 18.47 -22.82 2.10
C GLN A 61 18.67 -21.52 1.30
N PHE A 62 17.98 -21.39 0.16
CA PHE A 62 17.98 -20.19 -0.67
C PHE A 62 16.94 -19.17 -0.20
N ASP A 63 17.30 -17.89 -0.36
CA ASP A 63 16.38 -16.77 -0.15
C ASP A 63 15.36 -16.65 -1.30
N MET A 64 14.35 -15.82 -1.07
CA MET A 64 13.24 -15.58 -2.00
C MET A 64 13.70 -15.30 -3.44
N ARG A 65 14.73 -14.47 -3.64
CA ARG A 65 15.17 -14.07 -4.99
C ARG A 65 15.83 -15.22 -5.72
N CYS A 66 16.53 -16.08 -5.00
CA CYS A 66 17.18 -17.26 -5.57
C CYS A 66 16.14 -18.30 -5.96
N VAL A 67 15.13 -18.54 -5.11
CA VAL A 67 13.99 -19.42 -5.40
C VAL A 67 13.23 -18.96 -6.64
N GLU A 68 12.89 -17.67 -6.74
CA GLU A 68 12.18 -17.11 -7.90
C GLU A 68 12.98 -17.26 -9.21
N LYS A 69 14.31 -17.09 -9.16
CA LYS A 69 15.19 -17.26 -10.33
C LYS A 69 15.28 -18.70 -10.83
N LEU A 70 15.05 -19.67 -9.95
CA LEU A 70 15.00 -21.09 -10.31
C LEU A 70 13.67 -21.49 -10.98
N GLY A 71 12.73 -20.54 -11.14
CA GLY A 71 11.42 -20.81 -11.72
C GLY A 71 10.45 -21.54 -10.79
N LEU A 72 10.80 -21.64 -9.50
CA LEU A 72 9.91 -22.22 -8.49
C LEU A 72 8.76 -21.26 -8.18
N ILE A 73 7.56 -21.82 -8.00
CA ILE A 73 6.37 -21.04 -7.67
C ILE A 73 6.36 -20.78 -6.16
N LYS A 74 6.27 -19.50 -5.79
CA LYS A 74 6.15 -19.05 -4.41
C LYS A 74 4.73 -18.58 -4.13
N PHE A 75 4.19 -19.01 -3.01
CA PHE A 75 2.97 -18.49 -2.39
C PHE A 75 3.31 -17.84 -1.05
N ASP A 76 2.55 -16.81 -0.69
CA ASP A 76 2.63 -16.21 0.64
C ASP A 76 1.32 -16.51 1.41
N PHE A 77 1.42 -17.32 2.46
CA PHE A 77 0.34 -17.65 3.38
C PHE A 77 0.52 -16.85 4.67
N LEU A 78 -0.10 -15.68 4.76
CA LEU A 78 0.03 -14.81 5.92
C LEU A 78 -1.00 -15.18 6.98
N GLY A 79 -0.53 -15.40 8.21
CA GLY A 79 -1.40 -15.43 9.38
C GLY A 79 -1.78 -14.02 9.80
N LEU A 80 -3.05 -13.65 9.68
CA LEU A 80 -3.55 -12.33 10.10
C LEU A 80 -4.35 -12.47 11.41
N LYS A 81 -3.81 -11.91 12.50
CA LYS A 81 -4.42 -11.99 13.85
C LYS A 81 -5.88 -11.49 13.87
N THR A 82 -6.17 -10.44 13.10
CA THR A 82 -7.52 -9.87 12.98
C THR A 82 -8.54 -10.89 12.49
N LEU A 83 -8.19 -11.74 11.52
CA LEU A 83 -9.10 -12.78 11.05
C LEU A 83 -9.42 -13.82 12.14
N THR A 84 -8.44 -14.13 13.00
CA THR A 84 -8.69 -14.97 14.19
C THR A 84 -9.65 -14.28 15.16
N VAL A 85 -9.46 -12.98 15.41
CA VAL A 85 -10.37 -12.20 16.28
C VAL A 85 -11.79 -12.19 15.72
N ILE A 86 -11.96 -11.89 14.42
CA ILE A 86 -13.27 -11.90 13.76
C ILE A 86 -13.92 -13.29 13.87
N SER A 87 -13.17 -14.37 13.56
CA SER A 87 -13.70 -15.73 13.64
C SER A 87 -14.12 -16.14 15.05
N ASP A 88 -13.35 -15.77 16.08
CA ASP A 88 -13.71 -16.02 17.47
C ASP A 88 -14.93 -15.20 17.89
N THR A 89 -15.07 -13.96 17.42
CA THR A 89 -16.23 -13.10 17.64
C THR A 89 -17.48 -13.67 16.98
N GLU A 90 -17.42 -14.09 15.71
CA GLU A 90 -18.51 -14.77 15.02
C GLU A 90 -18.97 -16.02 15.78
N ARG A 91 -18.03 -16.84 16.27
CA ARG A 91 -18.35 -18.05 17.05
C ARG A 91 -19.13 -17.71 18.32
N ARG A 92 -18.78 -16.61 18.99
CA ARG A 92 -19.47 -16.15 20.20
C ARG A 92 -20.86 -15.62 19.88
N ILE A 93 -21.01 -14.78 18.85
CA ILE A 93 -22.30 -14.25 18.41
C ILE A 93 -23.26 -15.39 18.02
N ARG A 94 -22.76 -16.39 17.29
CA ARG A 94 -23.54 -17.60 16.94
C ARG A 94 -24.01 -18.40 18.15
N ALA A 95 -23.23 -18.40 19.23
CA ALA A 95 -23.60 -19.12 20.44
C ALA A 95 -24.60 -18.36 21.33
N THR A 96 -24.69 -17.03 21.23
CA THR A 96 -25.42 -16.21 22.23
C THR A 96 -26.49 -15.30 21.66
N VAL A 97 -26.41 -14.89 20.38
CA VAL A 97 -27.29 -13.87 19.79
C VAL A 97 -28.00 -14.40 18.55
N GLU A 98 -27.24 -14.86 17.55
CA GLU A 98 -27.77 -15.20 16.22
C GLU A 98 -27.00 -16.38 15.61
N ALA A 99 -27.63 -17.56 15.59
CA ALA A 99 -26.98 -18.83 15.23
C ALA A 99 -26.31 -18.87 13.84
N ASP A 100 -26.86 -18.12 12.89
CA ASP A 100 -26.39 -18.09 11.49
C ASP A 100 -25.54 -16.85 11.16
N PHE A 101 -25.11 -16.07 12.17
CA PHE A 101 -24.31 -14.87 11.96
C PHE A 101 -23.00 -15.14 11.20
N ARG A 102 -22.73 -14.29 10.20
CA ARG A 102 -21.51 -14.29 9.39
C ARG A 102 -21.05 -12.85 9.15
N ALA A 103 -19.77 -12.57 9.40
CA ALA A 103 -19.17 -11.26 9.19
C ALA A 103 -19.14 -10.86 7.70
N ASP A 104 -19.10 -11.84 6.80
CA ASP A 104 -19.15 -11.62 5.35
C ASP A 104 -20.51 -11.09 4.86
N ASP A 105 -21.58 -11.32 5.62
CA ASP A 105 -22.95 -10.95 5.24
C ASP A 105 -23.37 -9.58 5.82
N ILE A 106 -22.46 -8.90 6.54
CA ILE A 106 -22.73 -7.57 7.13
C ILE A 106 -22.91 -6.55 6.00
N PRO A 107 -24.03 -5.79 5.98
CA PRO A 107 -24.24 -4.75 4.97
C PRO A 107 -23.24 -3.60 5.17
N LEU A 108 -22.72 -3.05 4.07
CA LEU A 108 -21.66 -2.04 4.10
C LEU A 108 -22.13 -0.60 4.35
N ASP A 109 -23.39 -0.42 4.77
CA ASP A 109 -24.03 0.87 4.97
C ASP A 109 -24.57 1.08 6.40
N ASP A 110 -24.19 0.23 7.37
CA ASP A 110 -24.60 0.40 8.78
C ASP A 110 -24.13 1.74 9.36
N PRO A 111 -25.06 2.65 9.73
CA PRO A 111 -24.70 3.96 10.27
C PRO A 111 -23.93 3.91 11.58
N LYS A 112 -24.18 2.91 12.44
CA LYS A 112 -23.55 2.83 13.77
C LYS A 112 -22.07 2.49 13.68
N THR A 113 -21.66 1.65 12.73
CA THR A 113 -20.24 1.39 12.43
C THR A 113 -19.53 2.69 12.05
N TYR A 114 -20.12 3.51 11.18
CA TYR A 114 -19.53 4.80 10.81
C TYR A 114 -19.51 5.80 11.96
N GLU A 115 -20.55 5.85 12.80
CA GLU A 115 -20.59 6.70 13.99
C GLU A 115 -19.47 6.36 14.98
N LEU A 116 -19.23 5.06 15.22
CA LEU A 116 -18.13 4.58 16.06
C LEU A 116 -16.78 5.10 15.56
N LEU A 117 -16.52 4.95 14.25
CA LEU A 117 -15.29 5.47 13.62
C LEU A 117 -15.20 7.00 13.73
N CYS A 118 -16.30 7.70 13.46
CA CYS A 118 -16.37 9.16 13.52
C CYS A 118 -16.10 9.73 14.92
N ARG A 119 -16.41 8.99 15.99
CA ARG A 119 -16.07 9.36 17.37
C ARG A 119 -14.60 9.12 17.72
N GLY A 120 -13.88 8.37 16.90
CA GLY A 120 -12.50 7.97 17.17
C GLY A 120 -12.39 6.76 18.09
N ASP A 121 -13.46 5.98 18.26
CA ASP A 121 -13.48 4.76 19.09
C ASP A 121 -12.78 3.60 18.35
N THR A 122 -11.56 3.79 17.86
CA THR A 122 -10.88 2.86 16.94
C THR A 122 -9.97 1.84 17.65
N GLU A 123 -10.08 1.72 18.97
CA GLU A 123 -9.30 0.75 19.74
C GLU A 123 -9.66 -0.68 19.33
N GLY A 124 -8.66 -1.45 18.88
CA GLY A 124 -8.84 -2.81 18.38
C GLY A 124 -9.44 -2.92 16.98
N VAL A 125 -9.71 -1.81 16.29
CA VAL A 125 -10.23 -1.78 14.92
C VAL A 125 -9.09 -1.79 13.92
N PHE A 126 -9.01 -2.85 13.11
CA PHE A 126 -7.89 -3.12 12.21
C PHE A 126 -7.52 -1.94 11.30
N GLN A 127 -6.22 -1.70 11.13
CA GLN A 127 -5.60 -0.58 10.38
C GLN A 127 -5.80 0.83 10.97
N VAL A 128 -6.75 1.04 11.89
CA VAL A 128 -7.10 2.38 12.39
C VAL A 128 -6.83 2.59 13.89
N GLU A 129 -6.03 1.73 14.51
CA GLU A 129 -5.74 1.75 15.96
C GLU A 129 -4.70 2.81 16.38
N SER A 130 -3.81 3.24 15.48
CA SER A 130 -2.73 4.17 15.85
C SER A 130 -3.27 5.58 16.06
N ALA A 131 -2.77 6.30 17.06
CA ALA A 131 -3.26 7.63 17.43
C ALA A 131 -3.46 8.59 16.24
N GLY A 132 -2.46 8.76 15.37
CA GLY A 132 -2.63 9.68 14.24
C GLY A 132 -3.55 9.16 13.13
N MET A 133 -3.76 7.84 13.04
CA MET A 133 -4.78 7.28 12.16
C MET A 133 -6.18 7.52 12.74
N THR A 134 -6.36 7.34 14.06
CA THR A 134 -7.58 7.75 14.77
C THR A 134 -7.88 9.24 14.51
N ASP A 135 -6.88 10.10 14.65
CA ASP A 135 -7.02 11.54 14.37
C ASP A 135 -7.44 11.79 12.91
N LEU A 136 -6.88 11.05 11.95
CA LEU A 136 -7.28 11.15 10.54
C LEU A 136 -8.73 10.72 10.34
N VAL A 137 -9.14 9.58 10.92
CA VAL A 137 -10.52 9.09 10.81
C VAL A 137 -11.50 10.10 11.40
N VAL A 138 -11.20 10.66 12.58
CA VAL A 138 -12.00 11.71 13.22
C VAL A 138 -12.06 12.98 12.37
N LYS A 139 -10.94 13.42 11.79
CA LYS A 139 -10.95 14.55 10.86
C LYS A 139 -11.75 14.24 9.61
N LEU A 140 -11.69 13.02 9.09
CA LEU A 140 -12.33 12.65 7.84
C LEU A 140 -13.83 12.43 8.01
N GLN A 141 -14.32 11.92 9.15
CA GLN A 141 -15.74 11.58 9.37
C GLN A 141 -16.30 10.65 8.26
N PRO A 142 -15.79 9.41 8.07
CA PRO A 142 -16.27 8.51 7.02
C PRO A 142 -17.75 8.14 7.21
N ARG A 143 -18.55 8.21 6.13
CA ARG A 143 -19.99 7.88 6.12
C ARG A 143 -20.39 6.82 5.11
N SER A 144 -19.43 6.25 4.39
CA SER A 144 -19.65 5.20 3.41
C SER A 144 -18.40 4.32 3.28
N PHE A 145 -18.57 3.10 2.78
CA PHE A 145 -17.46 2.16 2.64
C PHE A 145 -16.39 2.70 1.69
N LYS A 146 -16.82 3.39 0.64
CA LYS A 146 -15.94 4.06 -0.32
C LYS A 146 -15.03 5.10 0.34
N GLU A 147 -15.46 5.73 1.43
CA GLU A 147 -14.65 6.72 2.15
C GLU A 147 -13.64 6.08 3.11
N LEU A 148 -13.79 4.80 3.46
CA LEU A 148 -12.78 4.06 4.24
C LEU A 148 -11.59 3.64 3.39
N ILE A 149 -11.81 3.33 2.11
CA ILE A 149 -10.77 2.82 1.21
C ILE A 149 -9.57 3.79 1.10
N PRO A 150 -9.75 5.13 0.96
CA PRO A 150 -8.65 6.07 0.89
C PRO A 150 -7.90 6.23 2.22
N ILE A 151 -8.52 6.01 3.38
CA ILE A 151 -7.88 6.21 4.69
C ILE A 151 -6.61 5.37 4.80
N VAL A 152 -6.70 4.09 4.43
CA VAL A 152 -5.58 3.14 4.44
C VAL A 152 -4.46 3.56 3.47
N ALA A 153 -4.82 4.14 2.33
CA ALA A 153 -3.86 4.59 1.33
C ALA A 153 -3.19 5.94 1.69
N LEU A 154 -3.93 6.84 2.34
CA LEU A 154 -3.55 8.22 2.63
C LEU A 154 -2.67 8.36 3.87
N TYR A 155 -2.84 7.53 4.90
CA TYR A 155 -2.06 7.67 6.14
C TYR A 155 -0.66 7.04 6.02
N ARG A 156 0.19 7.64 5.19
CA ARG A 156 1.57 7.20 4.93
C ARG A 156 2.52 8.41 4.88
N PRO A 157 3.82 8.24 5.16
CA PRO A 157 4.75 9.37 5.26
C PRO A 157 4.79 10.30 4.03
N GLY A 158 4.56 9.75 2.83
CA GLY A 158 4.51 10.53 1.60
C GLY A 158 3.29 11.45 1.51
N PRO A 159 2.07 10.89 1.43
CA PRO A 159 0.85 11.69 1.37
C PRO A 159 0.67 12.65 2.56
N LEU A 160 1.09 12.24 3.76
CA LEU A 160 1.07 13.10 4.95
C LEU A 160 2.01 14.31 4.80
N GLY A 161 3.19 14.12 4.20
CA GLY A 161 4.18 15.18 4.00
C GLY A 161 3.87 16.12 2.84
N SER A 162 3.03 15.72 1.88
CA SER A 162 2.70 16.50 0.69
C SER A 162 1.46 17.40 0.85
N GLY A 163 0.82 17.41 2.02
CA GLY A 163 -0.45 18.12 2.24
C GLY A 163 -1.67 17.46 1.56
N MET A 164 -1.48 16.30 0.93
CA MET A 164 -2.55 15.59 0.20
C MET A 164 -3.70 15.20 1.13
N VAL A 165 -3.36 14.74 2.33
CA VAL A 165 -4.34 14.33 3.33
C VAL A 165 -5.22 15.51 3.76
N ASP A 166 -4.60 16.67 3.99
CA ASP A 166 -5.33 17.89 4.35
C ASP A 166 -6.21 18.38 3.19
N ASP A 167 -5.71 18.34 1.95
CA ASP A 167 -6.48 18.64 0.74
C ASP A 167 -7.71 17.74 0.62
N TYR A 168 -7.55 16.43 0.81
CA TYR A 168 -8.65 15.48 0.75
C TYR A 168 -9.70 15.75 1.85
N VAL A 169 -9.25 16.00 3.09
CA VAL A 169 -10.13 16.34 4.22
C VAL A 169 -10.88 17.65 3.96
N ASN A 170 -10.19 18.70 3.50
CA ASN A 170 -10.80 20.00 3.22
C ASN A 170 -11.82 19.92 2.07
N ARG A 171 -11.51 19.19 1.01
CA ARG A 171 -12.45 18.95 -0.11
C ARG A 171 -13.68 18.18 0.35
N LYS A 172 -13.50 17.17 1.21
CA LYS A 172 -14.61 16.40 1.76
C LYS A 172 -15.58 17.27 2.56
N HIS A 173 -15.06 18.18 3.38
CA HIS A 173 -15.88 19.10 4.18
C HIS A 173 -16.37 20.32 3.41
N GLY A 174 -16.11 20.41 2.11
CA GLY A 174 -16.49 21.55 1.28
C GLY A 174 -15.76 22.85 1.61
N LEU A 175 -14.66 22.79 2.37
CA LEU A 175 -13.81 23.94 2.70
C LEU A 175 -12.98 24.39 1.50
N THR A 176 -12.66 23.45 0.61
CA THR A 176 -11.95 23.69 -0.65
C THR A 176 -12.74 23.09 -1.81
N ARG A 177 -12.89 23.84 -2.90
CA ARG A 177 -13.56 23.34 -4.12
C ARG A 177 -12.67 22.30 -4.81
N VAL A 178 -13.28 21.22 -5.28
CA VAL A 178 -12.59 20.27 -6.16
C VAL A 178 -12.53 20.87 -7.57
N GLU A 179 -11.32 21.13 -8.06
CA GLU A 179 -11.08 21.64 -9.41
C GLU A 179 -10.32 20.59 -10.22
N TYR A 180 -10.79 20.35 -11.44
CA TYR A 180 -10.21 19.38 -12.36
C TYR A 180 -9.59 20.10 -13.55
N LEU A 181 -8.37 19.68 -13.93
CA LEU A 181 -7.68 20.23 -15.11
C LEU A 181 -8.40 19.87 -16.41
N LEU A 182 -9.04 18.69 -16.42
CA LEU A 182 -9.78 18.12 -17.52
C LEU A 182 -11.04 17.40 -17.00
N PRO A 183 -12.17 17.43 -17.73
CA PRO A 183 -13.38 16.67 -17.38
C PRO A 183 -13.11 15.17 -17.21
N GLU A 184 -12.22 14.60 -18.01
CA GLU A 184 -11.88 13.17 -17.96
C GLU A 184 -11.24 12.76 -16.63
N LEU A 185 -10.59 13.70 -15.91
CA LEU A 185 -10.04 13.42 -14.58
C LEU A 185 -11.12 13.31 -13.52
N GLU A 186 -12.25 13.99 -13.69
CA GLU A 186 -13.36 13.93 -12.75
C GLU A 186 -13.85 12.49 -12.61
N GLU A 187 -14.12 11.80 -13.72
CA GLU A 187 -14.55 10.40 -13.69
C GLU A 187 -13.53 9.47 -13.03
N LEU A 188 -12.22 9.71 -13.23
CA LEU A 188 -11.14 8.86 -12.75
C LEU A 188 -10.77 9.10 -11.28
N THR A 189 -11.07 10.30 -10.76
CA THR A 189 -10.66 10.74 -9.42
C THR A 189 -11.83 11.24 -8.56
N ALA A 190 -13.08 11.07 -8.99
CA ALA A 190 -14.26 11.45 -8.23
C ALA A 190 -14.30 10.78 -6.85
N GLU A 191 -14.02 9.49 -6.79
CA GLU A 191 -14.01 8.74 -5.52
C GLU A 191 -12.92 9.21 -4.54
N THR A 192 -11.91 9.93 -5.04
CA THR A 192 -10.81 10.49 -4.25
C THR A 192 -10.81 12.02 -4.29
N LEU A 193 -11.95 12.64 -4.63
CA LEU A 193 -12.14 14.10 -4.62
C LEU A 193 -11.07 14.86 -5.40
N GLY A 194 -10.70 14.36 -6.58
CA GLY A 194 -9.70 14.99 -7.44
C GLY A 194 -8.24 14.73 -7.06
N VAL A 195 -8.00 13.91 -6.03
CA VAL A 195 -6.65 13.54 -5.59
C VAL A 195 -6.23 12.23 -6.25
N ILE A 196 -5.01 12.15 -6.81
CA ILE A 196 -4.47 10.89 -7.34
C ILE A 196 -3.83 10.11 -6.18
N VAL A 197 -4.53 9.08 -5.71
CA VAL A 197 -4.13 8.26 -4.55
C VAL A 197 -3.68 6.88 -5.00
N TYR A 198 -4.31 6.33 -6.04
CA TYR A 198 -4.13 4.94 -6.43
C TYR A 198 -3.21 4.76 -7.63
N GLN A 199 -2.48 3.65 -7.65
CA GLN A 199 -1.70 3.22 -8.82
C GLN A 199 -2.63 2.99 -10.03
N ASP A 200 -3.81 2.42 -9.80
CA ASP A 200 -4.85 2.18 -10.78
C ASP A 200 -5.28 3.47 -11.49
N GLN A 201 -5.35 4.59 -10.76
CA GLN A 201 -5.68 5.91 -11.34
C GLN A 201 -4.59 6.36 -12.31
N VAL A 202 -3.31 6.19 -11.97
CA VAL A 202 -2.19 6.51 -12.88
C VAL A 202 -2.29 5.69 -14.17
N LEU A 203 -2.61 4.40 -14.06
CA LEU A 203 -2.78 3.52 -15.22
C LEU A 203 -3.92 3.99 -16.12
N GLN A 204 -5.08 4.29 -15.51
CA GLN A 204 -6.27 4.74 -16.23
C GLN A 204 -6.09 6.13 -16.87
N ILE A 205 -5.42 7.05 -16.18
CA ILE A 205 -5.11 8.39 -16.71
C ILE A 205 -4.18 8.27 -17.92
N ALA A 206 -3.11 7.46 -17.84
CA ALA A 206 -2.20 7.23 -18.97
C ALA A 206 -2.89 6.60 -20.17
N ASN A 207 -3.76 5.61 -19.95
CA ASN A 207 -4.54 4.97 -21.01
C ASN A 207 -5.54 5.94 -21.65
N ARG A 208 -6.30 6.68 -20.83
CA ARG A 208 -7.39 7.53 -21.31
C ARG A 208 -6.91 8.84 -21.91
N LEU A 209 -5.89 9.46 -21.34
CA LEU A 209 -5.40 10.76 -21.79
C LEU A 209 -4.28 10.65 -22.82
N ALA A 210 -3.38 9.68 -22.73
CA ALA A 210 -2.20 9.59 -23.60
C ALA A 210 -2.17 8.34 -24.51
N GLY A 211 -3.22 7.51 -24.46
CA GLY A 211 -3.36 6.35 -25.34
C GLY A 211 -2.37 5.21 -25.08
N TYR A 212 -1.88 5.10 -23.85
CA TYR A 212 -1.09 3.95 -23.42
C TYR A 212 -1.94 2.67 -23.43
N SER A 213 -1.39 1.54 -23.83
CA SER A 213 -1.93 0.24 -23.40
C SER A 213 -1.76 0.08 -21.88
N LEU A 214 -2.54 -0.81 -21.24
CA LEU A 214 -2.39 -1.07 -19.81
C LEU A 214 -0.99 -1.62 -19.45
N GLY A 215 -0.36 -2.36 -20.36
CA GLY A 215 1.01 -2.83 -20.20
C GLY A 215 2.04 -1.69 -20.21
N GLU A 216 1.93 -0.76 -21.17
CA GLU A 216 2.77 0.45 -21.19
C GLU A 216 2.52 1.33 -19.97
N ALA A 217 1.27 1.43 -19.52
CA ALA A 217 0.91 2.23 -18.35
C ALA A 217 1.51 1.65 -17.05
N ASP A 218 1.65 0.32 -16.94
CA ASP A 218 2.41 -0.29 -15.84
C ASP A 218 3.91 0.03 -15.94
N LEU A 219 4.49 0.07 -17.15
CA LEU A 219 5.89 0.51 -17.32
C LEU A 219 6.08 1.96 -16.87
N LEU A 220 5.13 2.85 -17.20
CA LEU A 220 5.10 4.23 -16.71
C LEU A 220 5.06 4.29 -15.18
N ARG A 221 4.12 3.58 -14.56
CA ARG A 221 3.98 3.50 -13.10
C ARG A 221 5.28 3.01 -12.44
N ARG A 222 5.92 1.97 -12.99
CA ARG A 222 7.21 1.46 -12.49
C ARG A 222 8.34 2.48 -12.64
N ALA A 223 8.38 3.21 -13.75
CA ALA A 223 9.38 4.26 -13.99
C ALA A 223 9.23 5.39 -12.95
N MET A 224 8.00 5.85 -12.70
CA MET A 224 7.70 6.86 -11.69
C MET A 224 8.10 6.42 -10.27
N GLY A 225 7.84 5.16 -9.90
CA GLY A 225 8.26 4.63 -8.60
C GLY A 225 9.79 4.57 -8.42
N LYS A 226 10.54 4.33 -9.50
CA LYS A 226 12.02 4.29 -9.47
C LYS A 226 12.67 5.66 -9.54
N LYS A 227 11.95 6.71 -9.97
CA LYS A 227 12.42 8.10 -10.09
C LYS A 227 13.74 8.26 -10.88
N LYS A 228 13.93 7.46 -11.94
CA LYS A 228 15.10 7.60 -12.83
C LYS A 228 14.90 8.78 -13.78
N PRO A 229 15.73 9.84 -13.74
CA PRO A 229 15.49 11.06 -14.52
C PRO A 229 15.35 10.82 -16.03
N GLU A 230 16.26 10.04 -16.62
CA GLU A 230 16.27 9.75 -18.06
C GLU A 230 15.01 8.99 -18.52
N GLU A 231 14.54 8.03 -17.72
CA GLU A 231 13.34 7.27 -18.04
C GLU A 231 12.08 8.09 -17.83
N MET A 232 12.06 8.95 -16.82
CA MET A 232 10.95 9.86 -16.57
C MET A 232 10.78 10.87 -17.71
N GLU A 233 11.87 11.39 -18.27
CA GLU A 233 11.79 12.32 -19.39
C GLU A 233 11.22 11.66 -20.65
N LYS A 234 11.68 10.46 -20.99
CA LYS A 234 11.10 9.68 -22.10
C LYS A 234 9.61 9.43 -21.92
N GLN A 235 9.20 9.11 -20.70
CA GLN A 235 7.79 8.90 -20.37
C GLN A 235 6.98 10.20 -20.43
N ARG A 236 7.57 11.33 -20.03
CA ARG A 236 6.94 12.65 -20.14
C ARG A 236 6.66 12.99 -21.59
N GLU A 237 7.66 12.89 -22.46
CA GLU A 237 7.52 13.13 -23.89
C GLU A 237 6.46 12.22 -24.52
N ARG A 238 6.48 10.92 -24.21
CA ARG A 238 5.49 9.96 -24.71
C ARG A 238 4.08 10.28 -24.25
N PHE A 239 3.90 10.68 -22.99
CA PHE A 239 2.61 11.06 -22.43
C PHE A 239 2.07 12.32 -23.09
N VAL A 240 2.88 13.39 -23.18
CA VAL A 240 2.49 14.66 -23.77
C VAL A 240 2.17 14.52 -25.25
N SER A 241 2.98 13.77 -26.01
CA SER A 241 2.70 13.49 -27.42
C SER A 241 1.38 12.74 -27.60
N GLY A 242 1.15 11.71 -26.78
CA GLY A 242 -0.10 10.94 -26.83
C GLY A 242 -1.33 11.77 -26.43
N ALA A 243 -1.17 12.68 -25.47
CA ALA A 243 -2.22 13.61 -25.06
C ALA A 243 -2.55 14.62 -26.16
N ARG A 244 -1.52 15.14 -26.83
CA ARG A 244 -1.68 16.05 -27.98
C ARG A 244 -2.41 15.38 -29.15
N GLU A 245 -2.09 14.13 -29.48
CA GLU A 245 -2.80 13.36 -30.51
C GLU A 245 -4.29 13.18 -30.19
N ARG A 246 -4.66 13.24 -28.91
CA ARG A 246 -6.04 13.16 -28.41
C ARG A 246 -6.69 14.54 -28.21
N GLY A 247 -6.04 15.61 -28.64
CA GLY A 247 -6.58 16.98 -28.59
C GLY A 247 -6.48 17.65 -27.22
N ILE A 248 -5.67 17.12 -26.30
CA ILE A 248 -5.43 17.73 -24.99
C ILE A 248 -4.34 18.79 -25.12
N ASP A 249 -4.56 19.96 -24.50
CA ASP A 249 -3.59 21.04 -24.43
C ASP A 249 -2.29 20.58 -23.76
N GLU A 250 -1.16 20.93 -24.38
CA GLU A 250 0.17 20.50 -23.96
C GLU A 250 0.50 20.92 -22.53
N ARG A 251 0.13 22.15 -22.11
CA ARG A 251 0.39 22.63 -20.74
C ARG A 251 -0.40 21.83 -19.72
N LYS A 252 -1.66 21.52 -20.03
CA LYS A 252 -2.48 20.65 -19.18
C LYS A 252 -1.90 19.24 -19.10
N ALA A 253 -1.46 18.68 -20.22
CA ALA A 253 -0.83 17.35 -20.24
C ALA A 253 0.45 17.31 -19.39
N GLU A 254 1.31 18.32 -19.50
CA GLU A 254 2.52 18.44 -18.67
C GLU A 254 2.19 18.55 -17.19
N GLU A 255 1.18 19.35 -16.84
CA GLU A 255 0.74 19.52 -15.46
C GLU A 255 0.19 18.20 -14.88
N ILE A 256 -0.63 17.47 -15.63
CA ILE A 256 -1.16 16.17 -15.22
C ILE A 256 -0.03 15.15 -15.05
N PHE A 257 0.93 15.13 -15.97
CA PHE A 257 2.09 14.25 -15.84
C PHE A 257 2.90 14.55 -14.58
N ARG A 258 3.12 15.83 -14.27
CA ARG A 258 3.80 16.27 -13.04
C ARG A 258 3.06 15.80 -11.80
N LEU A 259 1.74 15.98 -11.74
CA LEU A 259 0.91 15.48 -10.64
C LEU A 259 1.06 13.96 -10.49
N MET A 260 0.93 13.20 -11.57
CA MET A 260 1.13 11.75 -11.54
C MET A 260 2.52 11.37 -11.03
N ALA A 261 3.58 12.06 -11.49
CA ALA A 261 4.96 11.77 -11.09
C ALA A 261 5.23 12.04 -9.61
N GLU A 262 4.67 13.13 -9.07
CA GLU A 262 4.73 13.45 -7.64
C GLU A 262 4.07 12.34 -6.81
N PHE A 263 2.90 11.88 -7.24
CA PHE A 263 2.10 10.91 -6.50
C PHE A 263 2.50 9.45 -6.73
N ALA A 264 3.03 9.08 -7.87
CA ALA A 264 3.37 7.69 -8.17
C ALA A 264 4.53 7.15 -7.31
N GLY A 265 5.31 8.01 -6.66
CA GLY A 265 6.22 7.60 -5.59
C GLY A 265 5.51 7.06 -4.33
N TYR A 266 4.22 7.37 -4.18
CA TYR A 266 3.40 7.07 -3.01
C TYR A 266 2.08 6.35 -3.32
N GLY A 267 1.73 6.24 -4.61
CA GLY A 267 0.50 5.64 -5.07
C GLY A 267 0.30 4.23 -4.50
N PHE A 268 -0.94 3.95 -4.10
CA PHE A 268 -1.29 2.70 -3.43
C PHE A 268 -2.14 1.79 -4.33
N PRO A 269 -1.98 0.45 -4.30
CA PRO A 269 -2.87 -0.44 -5.03
C PRO A 269 -4.29 -0.38 -4.47
N LYS A 270 -5.28 0.01 -5.30
CA LYS A 270 -6.66 0.18 -4.83
C LYS A 270 -7.27 -1.13 -4.32
N ALA A 271 -6.99 -2.24 -5.02
CA ALA A 271 -7.48 -3.57 -4.64
C ALA A 271 -7.06 -3.97 -3.23
N HIS A 272 -5.79 -3.72 -2.87
CA HIS A 272 -5.28 -4.01 -1.54
C HIS A 272 -5.94 -3.13 -0.48
N SER A 273 -6.04 -1.82 -0.75
CA SER A 273 -6.75 -0.87 0.13
C SER A 273 -8.19 -1.27 0.38
N THR A 274 -8.89 -1.74 -0.67
CA THR A 274 -10.30 -2.13 -0.60
C THR A 274 -10.49 -3.39 0.24
N ALA A 275 -9.67 -4.41 0.00
CA ALA A 275 -9.72 -5.66 0.77
C ALA A 275 -9.43 -5.42 2.26
N TYR A 276 -8.47 -4.56 2.57
CA TYR A 276 -8.14 -4.24 3.97
C TYR A 276 -9.19 -3.35 4.63
N ALA A 277 -9.78 -2.41 3.89
CA ALA A 277 -10.90 -1.60 4.37
C ALA A 277 -12.13 -2.46 4.72
N LEU A 278 -12.36 -3.57 4.01
CA LEU A 278 -13.42 -4.52 4.37
C LEU A 278 -13.17 -5.15 5.74
N ILE A 279 -11.95 -5.61 6.00
CA ILE A 279 -11.59 -6.17 7.31
C ILE A 279 -11.70 -5.09 8.40
N THR A 280 -11.29 -3.84 8.11
CA THR A 280 -11.49 -2.70 9.01
C THR A 280 -12.97 -2.46 9.31
N TYR A 281 -13.85 -2.57 8.32
CA TYR A 281 -15.30 -2.38 8.49
C TYR A 281 -15.96 -3.52 9.27
N GLN A 282 -15.49 -4.76 9.07
CA GLN A 282 -15.97 -5.95 9.78
C GLN A 282 -15.51 -6.03 11.24
N THR A 283 -14.41 -5.35 11.58
CA THR A 283 -13.86 -5.35 12.95
C THR A 283 -14.61 -4.36 13.83
#